data_AF-A0A9X2T462-F1
#
_entry.id   AF-A0A9X2T462-F1
#
_cell.length_a   1.000
_cell.length_b   1.000
_cell.length_c   1.000
_cell.angle_alpha   90.00
_cell.angle_beta   90.00
_cell.angle_gamma   90.00
#
_symmetry.space_group_name_H-M   'P 1'
#
loop_
_entity.id
_entity.type
_entity.pdbx_description
1 polymer ?
#
loop_
_entity_poly.entity_id
_entity_poly.type
_entity_poly.pdbx_seq_one_letter_code
_entity_poly.pdbx_strand_id
1 'polypeptide(L)'
;MAGRLLPNLTNPLDRPAAVVPFPVARRGGRPAKLPEADLRAAVEEGLKDPEIAERFGCSRQYVYLQRKRHGLLRPKGPRRSKSRFAPKVATDRAVTMPPVDHPALAEDRTLYPATVTGVDGLLNVLVAGANHWKIGGEIRKGRWAGFPVYALTLEERATCPASCRHWRSCFGNHMHFAKRIRHGEALEDRLAHEVAILQSRHPRGFAVRLHVLGDFYSERYVALWASLIACFPALHVFGFTARIDGRRDPVARALVQLTLAHWDRFALRFSNAPVDECSTVTVEHPRQVPADAVLCPQQTGKTESCSTCALCWQSRRRIAFLQH
;
A
#
# COMPACT_ATOMS: atom_id res chain seq x y z
N MET A 1 9.20 42.77 31.53
CA MET A 1 9.30 42.47 30.09
C MET A 1 8.43 41.25 29.82
N ALA A 2 7.45 41.19 28.91
CA ALA A 2 6.80 42.13 28.02
C ALA A 2 5.35 41.63 27.86
N GLY A 3 4.37 42.48 28.17
CA GLY A 3 2.95 42.17 28.00
C GLY A 3 2.55 42.33 26.54
N ARG A 4 1.83 41.35 25.98
CA ARG A 4 1.23 41.46 24.65
C ARG A 4 0.07 42.46 24.70
N LEU A 5 0.28 43.63 24.08
CA LEU A 5 -0.74 44.63 23.81
C LEU A 5 -1.77 44.04 22.82
N LEU A 6 -3.03 43.99 23.22
CA LEU A 6 -4.15 43.84 22.30
C LEU A 6 -4.41 45.18 21.60
N PRO A 7 -4.71 45.20 20.30
CA PRO A 7 -4.95 46.46 19.58
C PRO A 7 -6.26 47.12 20.05
N ASN A 8 -6.17 48.44 20.28
CA ASN A 8 -7.23 49.31 20.75
C ASN A 8 -8.17 49.67 19.57
N LEU A 9 -9.41 49.19 19.59
CA LEU A 9 -10.36 49.29 18.47
C LEU A 9 -11.10 50.65 18.36
N THR A 10 -10.64 51.69 19.06
CA THR A 10 -11.31 53.02 19.07
C THR A 10 -10.61 54.07 18.20
N ASN A 11 -9.47 53.75 17.57
CA ASN A 11 -8.77 54.69 16.69
C ASN A 11 -9.30 54.60 15.24
N PRO A 12 -9.84 55.69 14.64
CA PRO A 12 -10.39 55.66 13.27
C PRO A 12 -9.37 55.33 12.16
N LEU A 13 -8.07 55.41 12.46
CA LEU A 13 -6.99 55.20 11.50
C LEU A 13 -6.49 53.74 11.41
N ASP A 14 -6.96 52.82 12.27
CA ASP A 14 -6.62 51.39 12.25
C ASP A 14 -7.72 50.49 11.65
N ARG A 15 -8.69 51.09 10.93
CA ARG A 15 -9.68 50.30 10.18
C ARG A 15 -8.99 49.67 8.96
N PRO A 16 -9.05 48.33 8.78
CA PRO A 16 -8.55 47.72 7.55
C PRO A 16 -9.30 48.34 6.37
N ALA A 17 -8.55 48.76 5.36
CA ALA A 17 -9.07 49.35 4.14
C ALA A 17 -10.23 48.51 3.60
N ALA A 18 -11.31 49.19 3.21
CA ALA A 18 -12.51 48.58 2.67
C ALA A 18 -12.13 47.52 1.63
N VAL A 19 -12.60 46.29 1.87
CA VAL A 19 -12.50 45.18 0.92
C VAL A 19 -13.07 45.66 -0.40
N VAL A 20 -12.18 45.82 -1.39
CA VAL A 20 -12.56 46.13 -2.76
C VAL A 20 -13.56 45.06 -3.19
N PRO A 21 -14.79 45.43 -3.62
CA PRO A 21 -15.75 44.43 -4.01
C PRO A 21 -15.15 43.61 -5.16
N PHE A 22 -15.05 42.30 -4.96
CA PHE A 22 -14.74 41.36 -6.04
C PHE A 22 -15.64 41.70 -7.23
N PRO A 23 -15.12 41.74 -8.47
CA PRO A 23 -15.93 42.04 -9.63
C PRO A 23 -17.08 41.05 -9.68
N VAL A 24 -18.29 41.56 -9.42
CA VAL A 24 -19.52 40.79 -9.55
C VAL A 24 -19.61 40.40 -11.02
N ALA A 25 -19.38 39.12 -11.31
CA ALA A 25 -19.52 38.60 -12.66
C ALA A 25 -20.90 38.98 -13.19
N ARG A 26 -20.93 39.72 -14.30
CA ARG A 26 -22.15 40.13 -14.99
C ARG A 26 -23.04 38.90 -15.19
N ARG A 27 -24.14 38.81 -14.44
CA ARG A 27 -25.25 37.92 -14.75
C ARG A 27 -26.01 38.56 -15.90
N GLY A 28 -25.92 37.97 -17.09
CA GLY A 28 -26.69 38.47 -18.23
C GLY A 28 -26.11 38.06 -19.57
N GLY A 29 -26.33 36.81 -19.95
CA GLY A 29 -26.04 36.30 -21.28
C GLY A 29 -26.30 34.80 -21.32
N ARG A 30 -27.24 34.36 -22.16
CA ARG A 30 -27.45 32.93 -22.43
C ARG A 30 -26.09 32.42 -22.98
N PRO A 31 -25.43 31.43 -22.37
CA PRO A 31 -24.15 30.96 -22.87
C PRO A 31 -24.32 30.57 -24.33
N ALA A 32 -23.35 30.93 -25.18
CA ALA A 32 -23.32 30.48 -26.56
C ALA A 32 -23.55 28.97 -26.56
N LYS A 33 -24.61 28.52 -27.24
CA LYS A 33 -24.92 27.09 -27.33
C LYS A 33 -23.74 26.44 -28.01
N LEU A 34 -23.07 25.52 -27.32
CA LEU A 34 -22.05 24.66 -27.91
C LEU A 34 -22.77 23.51 -28.61
N PRO A 35 -22.85 23.47 -29.95
CA PRO A 35 -23.51 22.39 -30.65
C PRO A 35 -22.77 21.07 -30.41
N GLU A 36 -23.51 19.96 -30.33
CA GLU A 36 -22.91 18.65 -30.06
C GLU A 36 -21.87 18.26 -31.11
N ALA A 37 -22.12 18.57 -32.38
CA ALA A 37 -21.21 18.28 -33.50
C ALA A 37 -19.85 18.98 -33.31
N ASP A 38 -19.87 20.27 -32.96
CA ASP A 38 -18.65 21.06 -32.75
C ASP A 38 -17.88 20.61 -31.51
N LEU A 39 -18.60 20.20 -30.45
CA LEU A 39 -17.98 19.60 -29.28
C LEU A 39 -17.31 18.25 -29.60
N ARG A 40 -17.93 17.41 -30.44
CA ARG A 40 -17.34 16.13 -30.88
C ARG A 40 -16.10 16.36 -31.72
N ALA A 41 -16.17 17.24 -32.71
CA ALA A 41 -15.03 17.60 -33.54
C ALA A 41 -13.86 18.13 -32.70
N ALA A 42 -14.12 19.03 -31.75
CA ALA A 42 -13.08 19.53 -30.85
C ALA A 42 -12.46 18.44 -29.95
N VAL A 43 -13.24 17.44 -29.54
CA VAL A 43 -12.74 16.29 -28.77
C VAL A 43 -11.92 15.34 -29.65
N GLU A 44 -12.32 15.13 -30.91
CA GLU A 44 -11.60 14.35 -31.92
C GLU A 44 -10.26 15.00 -32.31
N GLU A 45 -10.23 16.33 -32.42
CA GLU A 45 -9.00 17.13 -32.56
C GLU A 45 -8.08 17.06 -31.32
N GLY A 46 -8.55 16.47 -30.22
CA GLY A 46 -7.77 16.23 -29.02
C GLY A 46 -7.73 17.38 -28.01
N LEU A 47 -8.52 18.44 -28.22
CA LEU A 47 -8.56 19.63 -27.38
C LEU A 47 -9.04 19.33 -25.95
N LYS A 48 -8.47 20.06 -25.00
CA LYS A 48 -8.78 20.03 -23.57
C LYS A 48 -9.88 21.05 -23.24
N ASP A 49 -10.57 20.84 -22.12
CA ASP A 49 -11.68 21.70 -21.69
C ASP A 49 -11.37 23.21 -21.64
N PRO A 50 -10.16 23.68 -21.27
CA PRO A 50 -9.80 25.10 -21.36
C PRO A 50 -9.76 25.61 -22.81
N GLU A 51 -9.20 24.83 -23.73
CA GLU A 51 -9.01 25.18 -25.14
C GLU A 51 -10.37 25.21 -25.86
N ILE A 52 -11.26 24.26 -25.54
CA ILE A 52 -12.65 24.25 -26.03
C ILE A 52 -13.42 25.44 -25.47
N ALA A 53 -13.26 25.75 -24.18
CA ALA A 53 -13.95 26.88 -23.54
C ALA A 53 -13.57 28.21 -24.18
N GLU A 54 -12.29 28.42 -24.47
CA GLU A 54 -11.76 29.58 -25.17
C GLU A 54 -12.27 29.64 -26.61
N ARG A 55 -12.18 28.54 -27.36
CA ARG A 55 -12.62 28.48 -28.77
C ARG A 55 -14.09 28.83 -28.97
N PHE A 56 -14.94 28.40 -28.04
CA PHE A 56 -16.38 28.60 -28.14
C PHE A 56 -16.92 29.70 -27.23
N GLY A 57 -16.04 30.51 -26.62
CA GLY A 57 -16.42 31.66 -25.79
C GLY A 57 -17.35 31.29 -24.62
N CYS A 58 -17.14 30.13 -24.00
CA CYS A 58 -18.00 29.62 -22.93
C CYS A 58 -17.19 29.24 -21.69
N SER A 59 -17.86 28.90 -20.59
CA SER A 59 -17.13 28.55 -19.36
C SER A 59 -16.58 27.13 -19.42
N ARG A 60 -15.40 26.91 -18.81
CA ARG A 60 -14.80 25.57 -18.65
C ARG A 60 -15.77 24.57 -18.01
N GLN A 61 -16.55 25.04 -17.03
CA GLN A 61 -17.55 24.21 -16.36
C GLN A 61 -18.71 23.83 -17.29
N TYR A 62 -19.11 24.73 -18.19
CA TYR A 62 -20.13 24.45 -19.20
C TYR A 62 -19.64 23.37 -20.19
N VAL A 63 -18.40 23.46 -20.69
CA VAL A 63 -17.78 22.43 -21.54
C VAL A 63 -17.74 21.06 -20.85
N TYR A 64 -17.28 21.01 -19.59
CA TYR A 64 -17.26 19.78 -18.80
C TYR A 64 -18.65 19.13 -18.68
N LEU A 65 -19.68 19.93 -18.40
CA LEU A 65 -21.06 19.45 -18.28
C LEU A 65 -21.60 18.92 -19.61
N GLN A 66 -21.31 19.58 -20.74
CA GLN A 66 -21.70 19.08 -22.06
C GLN A 66 -20.97 17.78 -22.42
N ARG A 67 -19.65 17.69 -22.21
CA ARG A 67 -18.90 16.45 -22.43
C ARG A 67 -19.44 15.30 -21.59
N LYS A 68 -19.79 15.56 -20.33
CA LYS A 68 -20.43 14.57 -19.45
C LYS A 68 -21.78 14.12 -19.99
N ARG A 69 -22.62 15.06 -20.43
CA ARG A 69 -23.96 14.77 -20.98
C ARG A 69 -23.90 13.90 -22.25
N HIS A 70 -22.92 14.14 -23.11
CA HIS A 70 -22.77 13.43 -24.38
C HIS A 70 -21.80 12.23 -24.32
N GLY A 71 -21.33 11.83 -23.12
CA GLY A 71 -20.44 10.68 -22.96
C GLY A 71 -19.02 10.88 -23.50
N LEU A 72 -18.59 12.12 -23.72
CA LEU A 72 -17.30 12.50 -24.30
C LEU A 72 -16.20 12.78 -23.25
N LEU A 73 -16.45 12.38 -22.00
CA LEU A 73 -15.41 12.42 -20.98
C LEU A 73 -14.37 11.36 -21.31
N ARG A 74 -13.11 11.79 -21.42
CA ARG A 74 -12.01 10.82 -21.49
C ARG A 74 -12.12 9.90 -20.27
N PRO A 75 -12.02 8.56 -20.43
CA PRO A 75 -11.91 7.69 -19.29
C PRO A 75 -10.75 8.21 -18.44
N LYS A 76 -10.99 8.38 -17.13
CA LYS A 76 -9.90 8.75 -16.21
C LYS A 76 -8.80 7.72 -16.42
N GLY A 77 -7.67 8.15 -16.98
CA GLY A 77 -6.48 7.30 -17.05
C GLY A 77 -6.20 6.73 -15.66
N PRO A 78 -5.58 5.53 -15.57
CA PRO A 78 -5.31 4.92 -14.28
C PRO A 78 -4.58 5.93 -13.41
N ARG A 79 -5.18 6.30 -12.27
CA ARG A 79 -4.51 7.14 -11.28
C ARG A 79 -3.27 6.37 -10.83
N ARG A 80 -2.10 6.79 -11.29
CA ARG A 80 -0.81 6.21 -10.89
C ARG A 80 -0.73 6.18 -9.36
N SER A 81 -0.22 5.09 -8.82
CA SER A 81 0.07 4.98 -7.40
C SER A 81 1.15 6.01 -7.05
N LYS A 82 1.25 6.41 -5.78
CA LYS A 82 2.35 7.24 -5.28
C LYS A 82 3.69 6.46 -5.21
N SER A 83 3.85 5.39 -5.99
CA SER A 83 5.11 4.64 -6.08
C SER A 83 6.18 5.49 -6.77
N ARG A 84 7.39 5.48 -6.22
CA ARG A 84 8.57 6.08 -6.86
C ARG A 84 9.12 5.23 -8.01
N PHE A 85 8.68 3.99 -8.12
CA PHE A 85 9.20 2.99 -9.06
C PHE A 85 8.13 2.53 -10.05
N ALA A 86 8.57 2.20 -11.28
CA ALA A 86 7.73 1.54 -12.27
C ALA A 86 7.32 0.12 -11.80
N PRO A 87 6.09 -0.32 -12.10
CA PRO A 87 5.66 -1.68 -11.80
C PRO A 87 6.48 -2.72 -12.60
N LYS A 88 6.76 -3.86 -11.97
CA LYS A 88 7.45 -4.99 -12.63
C LYS A 88 6.47 -6.14 -12.86
N VAL A 89 6.58 -6.78 -14.02
CA VAL A 89 5.86 -8.01 -14.40
C VAL A 89 6.78 -9.19 -14.16
N ALA A 90 6.25 -10.27 -13.60
CA ALA A 90 7.02 -11.42 -13.13
C ALA A 90 7.04 -12.61 -14.11
N THR A 91 6.30 -12.54 -15.23
CA THR A 91 6.09 -13.68 -16.15
C THR A 91 7.34 -14.10 -16.93
N ASP A 92 8.33 -13.22 -17.06
CA ASP A 92 9.43 -13.42 -18.03
C ASP A 92 10.80 -13.57 -17.35
N ARG A 93 10.84 -13.89 -16.05
CA ARG A 93 12.09 -13.96 -15.27
C ARG A 93 12.40 -15.39 -14.85
N ALA A 94 13.62 -15.83 -15.17
CA ALA A 94 14.17 -17.06 -14.63
C ALA A 94 14.36 -16.92 -13.11
N VAL A 95 13.93 -17.93 -12.37
CA VAL A 95 14.14 -18.05 -10.93
C VAL A 95 15.54 -18.60 -10.70
N THR A 96 16.38 -17.90 -9.92
CA THR A 96 17.71 -18.40 -9.54
C THR A 96 17.67 -18.87 -8.10
N MET A 97 17.89 -20.17 -7.90
CA MET A 97 18.01 -20.74 -6.56
C MET A 97 19.47 -20.92 -6.18
N PRO A 98 19.85 -20.66 -4.92
CA PRO A 98 21.17 -21.03 -4.44
C PRO A 98 21.36 -22.56 -4.51
N PRO A 99 22.62 -23.02 -4.54
CA PRO A 99 22.97 -24.43 -4.34
C PRO A 99 22.29 -24.99 -3.09
N VAL A 100 21.96 -26.29 -3.12
CA VAL A 100 21.25 -26.95 -2.02
C VAL A 100 22.05 -26.99 -0.73
N ASP A 101 23.37 -26.97 -0.84
CA ASP A 101 24.38 -26.99 0.20
C ASP A 101 24.90 -25.59 0.57
N HIS A 102 24.28 -24.53 0.05
CA HIS A 102 24.72 -23.17 0.35
C HIS A 102 24.66 -22.89 1.86
N PRO A 103 25.75 -22.42 2.51
CA PRO A 103 25.84 -22.34 3.98
C PRO A 103 24.70 -21.57 4.65
N ALA A 104 24.24 -20.47 4.03
CA ALA A 104 23.11 -19.70 4.53
C ALA A 104 21.80 -20.49 4.73
N LEU A 105 21.61 -21.60 3.98
CA LEU A 105 20.43 -22.46 4.14
C LEU A 105 20.53 -23.36 5.37
N ALA A 106 21.74 -23.78 5.74
CA ALA A 106 22.02 -24.63 6.90
C ALA A 106 22.22 -23.82 8.19
N GLU A 107 22.68 -22.57 8.06
CA GLU A 107 22.89 -21.62 9.16
C GLU A 107 21.64 -20.75 9.44
N ASP A 108 20.50 -21.08 8.83
CA ASP A 108 19.22 -20.38 8.98
C ASP A 108 19.29 -18.85 8.83
N ARG A 109 20.06 -18.36 7.86
CA ARG A 109 20.29 -16.92 7.65
C ARG A 109 20.08 -16.45 6.23
N THR A 110 20.13 -15.14 6.04
CA THR A 110 20.10 -14.56 4.69
C THR A 110 21.36 -14.93 3.87
N LEU A 111 21.20 -14.91 2.53
CA LEU A 111 22.32 -14.90 1.58
C LEU A 111 23.17 -13.63 1.69
N TYR A 112 22.63 -12.56 2.29
CA TYR A 112 23.23 -11.23 2.31
C TYR A 112 23.48 -10.71 3.74
N PRO A 113 24.37 -11.36 4.52
CA PRO A 113 24.58 -11.04 5.93
C PRO A 113 25.01 -9.57 6.15
N ALA A 114 25.73 -8.97 5.20
CA ALA A 114 26.12 -7.56 5.25
C ALA A 114 24.93 -6.57 5.21
N THR A 115 23.73 -7.02 4.84
CA THR A 115 22.51 -6.19 4.82
C THR A 115 21.68 -6.30 6.10
N VAL A 116 22.11 -7.16 7.04
CA VAL A 116 21.49 -7.31 8.35
C VAL A 116 21.89 -6.14 9.23
N THR A 117 20.92 -5.45 9.78
CA THR A 117 21.13 -4.23 10.56
C THR A 117 20.25 -4.19 11.79
N GLY A 118 20.78 -3.61 12.88
CA GLY A 118 20.01 -3.31 14.09
C GLY A 118 19.16 -2.05 13.92
N VAL A 119 18.33 -1.74 14.92
CA VAL A 119 17.45 -0.56 14.87
C VAL A 119 18.22 0.76 14.96
N ASP A 120 19.37 0.78 15.63
CA ASP A 120 20.14 2.01 15.89
C ASP A 120 20.67 2.65 14.60
N GLY A 121 20.92 1.84 13.57
CA GLY A 121 21.36 2.30 12.25
C GLY A 121 20.22 2.79 11.34
N LEU A 122 18.98 2.83 11.84
CA LEU A 122 17.79 3.10 11.03
C LEU A 122 17.05 4.35 11.47
N LEU A 123 16.73 5.20 10.48
CA LEU A 123 15.79 6.32 10.67
C LEU A 123 14.40 5.81 11.07
N ASN A 124 13.98 4.69 10.47
CA ASN A 124 12.69 4.08 10.72
C ASN A 124 12.72 2.58 10.37
N VAL A 125 11.95 1.76 11.08
CA VAL A 125 11.74 0.33 10.78
C VAL A 125 10.53 0.10 9.88
N LEU A 126 9.51 0.97 9.96
CA LEU A 126 8.33 0.97 9.08
C LEU A 126 8.57 1.88 7.88
N VAL A 127 8.96 1.30 6.74
CA VAL A 127 9.31 2.06 5.53
C VAL A 127 8.06 2.36 4.70
N ALA A 128 7.91 3.61 4.24
CA ALA A 128 6.80 4.00 3.38
C ALA A 128 6.76 3.13 2.11
N GLY A 129 5.58 2.55 1.81
CA GLY A 129 5.35 1.67 0.67
C GLY A 129 5.57 2.33 -0.70
N ALA A 130 5.59 3.66 -0.75
CA ALA A 130 6.02 4.44 -1.92
C ALA A 130 7.46 4.10 -2.37
N ASN A 131 8.30 3.61 -1.44
CA ASN A 131 9.66 3.15 -1.70
C ASN A 131 9.71 1.68 -2.15
N HIS A 132 8.57 1.04 -2.43
CA HIS A 132 8.52 -0.35 -2.86
C HIS A 132 7.55 -0.51 -4.04
N TRP A 133 8.09 -0.83 -5.22
CA TRP A 133 7.35 -0.94 -6.49
C TRP A 133 6.12 -1.87 -6.38
N LYS A 134 6.24 -2.98 -5.66
CA LYS A 134 5.13 -3.95 -5.48
C LYS A 134 4.06 -3.48 -4.50
N ILE A 135 4.39 -2.63 -3.52
CA ILE A 135 3.47 -2.29 -2.41
C ILE A 135 2.66 -1.04 -2.76
N GLY A 136 3.33 0.03 -3.19
CA GLY A 136 2.72 1.33 -3.47
C GLY A 136 2.44 2.16 -2.20
N GLY A 137 2.25 3.47 -2.37
CA GLY A 137 2.23 4.42 -1.24
C GLY A 137 0.88 4.69 -0.60
N GLU A 138 -0.23 4.47 -1.31
CA GLU A 138 -1.59 4.78 -0.83
C GLU A 138 -2.59 3.77 -1.39
N ILE A 139 -3.48 3.26 -0.54
CA ILE A 139 -4.52 2.31 -0.92
C ILE A 139 -5.62 3.02 -1.71
N ARG A 140 -6.04 2.44 -2.84
CA ARG A 140 -7.00 3.06 -3.77
C ARG A 140 -8.36 2.40 -3.82
N LYS A 141 -8.51 1.20 -3.26
CA LYS A 141 -9.73 0.39 -3.38
C LYS A 141 -10.21 -0.08 -2.01
N GLY A 142 -11.51 -0.34 -1.92
CA GLY A 142 -12.25 -0.89 -0.78
C GLY A 142 -12.07 -0.17 0.55
N ARG A 143 -12.29 -0.90 1.66
CA ARG A 143 -12.49 -0.32 3.01
C ARG A 143 -11.34 0.54 3.51
N TRP A 144 -10.11 0.25 3.07
CA TRP A 144 -8.90 0.97 3.50
C TRP A 144 -8.47 2.05 2.50
N ALA A 145 -9.34 2.44 1.55
CA ALA A 145 -9.00 3.45 0.55
C ALA A 145 -8.61 4.78 1.20
N GLY A 146 -7.52 5.37 0.72
CA GLY A 146 -6.93 6.59 1.26
C GLY A 146 -5.85 6.36 2.33
N PHE A 147 -5.72 5.15 2.87
CA PHE A 147 -4.70 4.86 3.88
C PHE A 147 -3.30 4.83 3.24
N PRO A 148 -2.29 5.47 3.85
CA PRO A 148 -0.90 5.26 3.46
C PRO A 148 -0.46 3.83 3.84
N VAL A 149 0.47 3.29 3.07
CA VAL A 149 1.04 1.96 3.33
C VAL A 149 2.47 2.09 3.82
N TYR A 150 2.80 1.32 4.85
CA TYR A 150 4.15 1.10 5.37
C TYR A 150 4.49 -0.38 5.27
N ALA A 151 5.77 -0.72 5.31
CA ALA A 151 6.24 -2.08 5.17
C ALA A 151 7.35 -2.37 6.16
N LEU A 152 7.32 -3.57 6.74
CA LEU A 152 8.36 -4.10 7.62
C LEU A 152 9.11 -5.21 6.89
N THR A 153 10.45 -5.19 6.98
CA THR A 153 11.33 -6.19 6.38
C THR A 153 12.20 -6.76 7.49
N LEU A 154 12.09 -8.06 7.76
CA LEU A 154 12.96 -8.76 8.70
C LEU A 154 13.98 -9.59 7.93
N GLU A 155 14.95 -10.13 8.66
CA GLU A 155 15.83 -11.17 8.11
C GLU A 155 15.06 -12.46 7.82
N GLU A 156 15.01 -12.87 6.56
CA GLU A 156 14.49 -14.18 6.16
C GLU A 156 15.34 -15.33 6.73
N ARG A 157 14.71 -16.49 6.90
CA ARG A 157 15.27 -17.69 7.56
C ARG A 157 15.50 -17.52 9.05
N ALA A 158 16.19 -16.46 9.48
CA ALA A 158 16.42 -16.19 10.90
C ALA A 158 15.12 -15.95 11.69
N THR A 159 14.06 -15.51 11.01
CA THR A 159 12.73 -15.30 11.61
C THR A 159 11.64 -16.24 11.07
N CYS A 160 11.95 -17.03 10.04
CA CYS A 160 10.98 -17.89 9.37
C CYS A 160 10.90 -19.26 10.07
N PRO A 161 9.77 -19.97 9.99
CA PRO A 161 9.76 -21.39 10.37
C PRO A 161 10.64 -22.20 9.41
N ALA A 162 11.46 -23.12 9.93
CA ALA A 162 12.28 -24.03 9.11
C ALA A 162 11.44 -24.90 8.16
N SER A 163 10.15 -25.09 8.46
CA SER A 163 9.17 -25.77 7.59
C SER A 163 8.71 -24.94 6.39
N CYS A 164 9.23 -23.74 6.17
CA CYS A 164 8.83 -22.88 5.06
C CYS A 164 9.16 -23.54 3.70
N ARG A 165 8.14 -23.77 2.86
CA ARG A 165 8.30 -24.36 1.52
C ARG A 165 9.22 -23.55 0.60
N HIS A 166 9.40 -22.25 0.88
CA HIS A 166 10.25 -21.35 0.12
C HIS A 166 11.62 -21.12 0.78
N TRP A 167 12.10 -22.04 1.61
CA TRP A 167 13.41 -21.93 2.25
C TRP A 167 14.53 -21.70 1.23
N ARG A 168 14.59 -22.53 0.19
CA ARG A 168 15.57 -22.40 -0.90
C ARG A 168 15.15 -21.36 -1.94
N SER A 169 13.88 -21.35 -2.33
CA SER A 169 13.32 -20.41 -3.33
C SER A 169 12.84 -19.09 -2.71
N CYS A 170 13.52 -18.59 -1.67
CA CYS A 170 13.04 -17.45 -0.92
C CYS A 170 13.01 -16.20 -1.79
N PHE A 171 11.93 -15.42 -1.72
CA PHE A 171 11.81 -14.14 -2.42
C PHE A 171 12.97 -13.17 -2.12
N GLY A 172 13.53 -13.24 -0.90
CA GLY A 172 14.68 -12.45 -0.46
C GLY A 172 15.97 -12.71 -1.24
N ASN A 173 16.09 -13.86 -1.90
CA ASN A 173 17.26 -14.21 -2.72
C ASN A 173 17.43 -13.25 -3.91
N HIS A 174 16.37 -12.57 -4.35
CA HIS A 174 16.44 -11.59 -5.44
C HIS A 174 16.48 -10.14 -4.93
N MET A 175 16.73 -9.95 -3.63
CA MET A 175 16.71 -8.66 -2.94
C MET A 175 18.04 -8.38 -2.22
N HIS A 176 19.14 -8.39 -2.96
CA HIS A 176 20.50 -8.18 -2.43
C HIS A 176 20.74 -6.80 -1.79
N PHE A 177 19.92 -5.79 -2.10
CA PHE A 177 19.99 -4.47 -1.47
C PHE A 177 18.89 -4.23 -0.40
N ALA A 178 18.06 -5.23 -0.11
CA ALA A 178 17.06 -5.07 0.94
C ALA A 178 17.72 -5.01 2.31
N LYS A 179 17.38 -3.98 3.09
CA LYS A 179 17.75 -3.92 4.50
C LYS A 179 16.98 -4.99 5.27
N ARG A 180 17.70 -5.79 6.04
CA ARG A 180 17.15 -6.89 6.84
C ARG A 180 17.25 -6.51 8.30
N ILE A 181 16.12 -6.18 8.89
CA ILE A 181 16.12 -5.72 10.27
C ILE A 181 16.24 -6.94 11.18
N ARG A 182 17.24 -6.92 12.06
CA ARG A 182 17.43 -7.95 13.07
C ARG A 182 16.22 -7.95 14.01
N HIS A 183 15.71 -9.14 14.30
CA HIS A 183 14.61 -9.32 15.24
C HIS A 183 15.07 -9.14 16.71
N GLY A 184 14.12 -9.02 17.62
CA GLY A 184 14.39 -8.94 19.05
C GLY A 184 13.75 -7.72 19.71
N GLU A 185 14.05 -7.53 21.00
CA GLU A 185 13.43 -6.52 21.86
C GLU A 185 13.58 -5.08 21.32
N ALA A 186 14.78 -4.70 20.90
CA ALA A 186 15.01 -3.36 20.36
C ALA A 186 14.15 -3.05 19.10
N LEU A 187 13.87 -4.06 18.28
CA LEU A 187 12.93 -3.94 17.16
C LEU A 187 11.50 -3.78 17.66
N GLU A 188 11.09 -4.61 18.61
CA GLU A 188 9.75 -4.62 19.18
C GLU A 188 9.40 -3.27 19.83
N ASP A 189 10.32 -2.71 20.61
CA ASP A 189 10.17 -1.38 21.22
C ASP A 189 10.07 -0.27 20.17
N ARG A 190 10.95 -0.32 19.16
CA ARG A 190 10.93 0.66 18.07
C ARG A 190 9.64 0.58 17.25
N LEU A 191 9.11 -0.63 17.04
CA LEU A 191 7.83 -0.83 16.36
C LEU A 191 6.67 -0.20 17.14
N ALA A 192 6.61 -0.39 18.45
CA ALA A 192 5.56 0.22 19.27
C ALA A 192 5.56 1.74 19.16
N HIS A 193 6.75 2.37 19.26
CA HIS A 193 6.90 3.81 19.08
C HIS A 193 6.51 4.29 17.68
N GLU A 194 6.97 3.62 16.62
CA GLU A 194 6.65 4.04 15.26
C GLU A 194 5.16 3.89 14.94
N VAL A 195 4.51 2.83 15.41
CA VAL A 195 3.06 2.66 15.25
C VAL A 195 2.29 3.77 15.98
N ALA A 196 2.70 4.14 17.19
CA ALA A 196 2.08 5.26 17.92
C ALA A 196 2.22 6.60 17.17
N ILE A 197 3.39 6.85 16.58
CA ILE A 197 3.63 8.03 15.73
C ILE A 197 2.77 7.98 14.46
N LEU A 198 2.62 6.82 13.83
CA LEU A 198 1.79 6.68 12.63
C LEU A 198 0.30 6.84 12.93
N GLN A 199 -0.17 6.34 14.08
CA GLN A 199 -1.52 6.57 14.56
C GLN A 199 -1.82 8.07 14.68
N SER A 200 -0.93 8.84 15.31
CA SER A 200 -1.15 10.29 15.50
C SER A 200 -1.11 11.06 14.18
N ARG A 201 -0.24 10.66 13.23
CA ARG A 201 -0.15 11.27 11.90
C ARG A 201 -1.31 10.91 10.98
N HIS A 202 -1.84 9.71 11.11
CA HIS A 202 -2.88 9.17 10.23
C HIS A 202 -4.10 8.70 11.03
N PRO A 203 -4.80 9.61 11.74
CA PRO A 203 -5.93 9.24 12.61
C PRO A 203 -7.09 8.60 11.85
N ARG A 204 -7.17 8.81 10.52
CA ARG A 204 -8.15 8.18 9.64
C ARG A 204 -7.83 6.73 9.28
N GLY A 205 -6.58 6.29 9.45
CA GLY A 205 -6.14 4.93 9.11
C GLY A 205 -4.81 4.90 8.37
N PHE A 206 -4.00 3.87 8.64
CA PHE A 206 -2.81 3.50 7.89
C PHE A 206 -2.65 1.97 7.86
N ALA A 207 -1.98 1.45 6.84
CA ALA A 207 -1.75 0.01 6.69
C ALA A 207 -0.27 -0.34 6.82
N VAL A 208 0.04 -1.40 7.55
CA VAL A 208 1.38 -1.98 7.65
C VAL A 208 1.41 -3.35 6.96
N ARG A 209 2.35 -3.49 6.04
CA ARG A 209 2.62 -4.72 5.32
C ARG A 209 3.61 -5.60 6.11
N LEU A 210 3.13 -6.73 6.62
CA LEU A 210 3.91 -7.74 7.35
C LEU A 210 4.03 -9.06 6.58
N HIS A 211 5.21 -9.59 6.31
CA HIS A 211 6.46 -8.86 6.14
C HIS A 211 6.77 -8.79 4.64
N VAL A 212 7.74 -7.96 4.26
CA VAL A 212 8.34 -8.04 2.91
C VAL A 212 9.23 -9.28 2.85
N LEU A 213 10.07 -9.46 3.87
CA LEU A 213 10.95 -10.62 4.11
C LEU A 213 10.86 -11.01 5.60
N GLY A 214 11.18 -12.26 5.90
CA GLY A 214 11.03 -12.83 7.24
C GLY A 214 9.60 -13.24 7.58
N ASP A 215 9.40 -13.63 8.83
CA ASP A 215 8.11 -14.09 9.36
C ASP A 215 7.98 -13.78 10.86
N PHE A 216 6.87 -14.16 11.47
CA PHE A 216 6.70 -14.10 12.92
C PHE A 216 7.65 -15.10 13.59
N TYR A 217 8.47 -14.67 14.55
CA TYR A 217 9.52 -15.53 15.14
C TYR A 217 9.21 -16.00 16.56
N SER A 218 8.20 -15.44 17.23
CA SER A 218 7.83 -15.82 18.61
C SER A 218 6.38 -15.47 18.95
N GLU A 219 5.83 -16.10 19.99
CA GLU A 219 4.50 -15.76 20.52
C GLU A 219 4.47 -14.33 21.09
N ARG A 220 5.57 -13.89 21.73
CA ARG A 220 5.72 -12.51 22.21
C ARG A 220 5.56 -11.51 21.07
N TYR A 221 6.15 -11.78 19.92
CA TYR A 221 6.04 -10.91 18.75
C TYR A 221 4.61 -10.88 18.19
N VAL A 222 3.88 -11.99 18.20
CA VAL A 222 2.46 -12.01 17.84
C VAL A 222 1.63 -11.21 18.85
N ALA A 223 1.89 -11.37 20.15
CA ALA A 223 1.22 -10.65 21.22
C ALA A 223 1.45 -9.12 21.12
N LEU A 224 2.65 -8.68 20.72
CA LEU A 224 2.91 -7.27 20.40
C LEU A 224 1.93 -6.77 19.35
N TRP A 225 1.80 -7.45 18.20
CA TRP A 225 0.88 -7.02 17.15
C TRP A 225 -0.58 -7.04 17.59
N ALA A 226 -0.99 -8.02 18.41
CA ALA A 226 -2.31 -8.04 19.01
C ALA A 226 -2.56 -6.79 19.88
N SER A 227 -1.62 -6.44 20.76
CA SER A 227 -1.67 -5.24 21.59
C SER A 227 -1.71 -3.96 20.75
N LEU A 228 -0.89 -3.87 19.70
CA LEU A 228 -0.89 -2.70 18.81
C LEU A 228 -2.24 -2.52 18.09
N ILE A 229 -2.85 -3.61 17.61
CA ILE A 229 -4.18 -3.55 16.98
C ILE A 229 -5.25 -3.09 17.99
N ALA A 230 -5.18 -3.56 19.24
CA ALA A 230 -6.10 -3.18 20.30
C ALA A 230 -5.93 -1.69 20.70
N CYS A 231 -4.70 -1.22 20.87
CA CYS A 231 -4.40 0.13 21.35
C CYS A 231 -4.52 1.22 20.28
N PHE A 232 -4.32 0.89 19.00
CA PHE A 232 -4.24 1.88 17.92
C PHE A 232 -5.31 1.65 16.85
N PRO A 233 -6.52 2.25 16.97
CA PRO A 233 -7.65 2.02 16.07
C PRO A 233 -7.39 2.31 14.59
N ALA A 234 -6.45 3.20 14.27
CA ALA A 234 -6.10 3.53 12.88
C ALA A 234 -5.17 2.48 12.25
N LEU A 235 -4.52 1.63 13.05
CA LEU A 235 -3.64 0.59 12.55
C LEU A 235 -4.44 -0.49 11.82
N HIS A 236 -4.00 -0.78 10.60
CA HIS A 236 -4.39 -1.94 9.82
C HIS A 236 -3.14 -2.69 9.39
N VAL A 237 -3.23 -4.01 9.29
CA VAL A 237 -2.11 -4.90 8.99
C VAL A 237 -2.54 -5.88 7.92
N PHE A 238 -1.65 -6.14 6.96
CA PHE A 238 -1.85 -7.24 6.02
C PHE A 238 -0.54 -7.94 5.69
N GLY A 239 -0.62 -9.24 5.42
CA GLY A 239 0.38 -9.93 4.63
C GLY A 239 0.42 -11.43 4.82
N PHE A 240 1.61 -12.01 4.94
CA PHE A 240 1.80 -13.46 4.72
C PHE A 240 2.67 -14.09 5.79
N THR A 241 2.36 -15.34 6.11
CA THR A 241 3.17 -16.20 6.99
C THR A 241 3.28 -17.60 6.39
N ALA A 242 4.39 -18.30 6.63
CA ALA A 242 4.58 -19.72 6.34
C ALA A 242 4.21 -20.62 7.53
N ARG A 243 3.77 -20.04 8.66
CA ARG A 243 3.37 -20.77 9.86
C ARG A 243 1.96 -21.33 9.76
N ILE A 244 1.84 -22.56 9.26
CA ILE A 244 0.55 -23.19 8.97
C ILE A 244 0.13 -24.27 9.99
N ASP A 245 1.04 -24.73 10.85
CA ASP A 245 0.78 -25.84 11.77
C ASP A 245 0.27 -25.36 13.13
N GLY A 246 -0.99 -24.89 13.20
CA GLY A 246 -1.59 -24.42 14.46
C GLY A 246 -1.68 -25.46 15.58
N ARG A 247 -1.48 -26.75 15.28
CA ARG A 247 -1.45 -27.82 16.28
C ARG A 247 -0.12 -27.83 17.02
N ARG A 248 0.99 -27.84 16.29
CA ARG A 248 2.35 -27.99 16.86
C ARG A 248 3.10 -26.67 17.03
N ASP A 249 2.76 -25.65 16.26
CA ASP A 249 3.38 -24.33 16.32
C ASP A 249 2.48 -23.35 17.09
N PRO A 250 2.86 -22.95 18.32
CA PRO A 250 2.06 -22.02 19.11
C PRO A 250 2.01 -20.61 18.49
N VAL A 251 3.03 -20.21 17.72
CA VAL A 251 3.01 -18.95 16.96
C VAL A 251 1.95 -19.01 15.86
N ALA A 252 1.88 -20.13 15.13
CA ALA A 252 0.83 -20.35 14.13
C ALA A 252 -0.56 -20.29 14.76
N ARG A 253 -0.74 -20.92 15.93
CA ARG A 253 -2.02 -20.91 16.67
C ARG A 253 -2.43 -19.50 17.05
N ALA A 254 -1.53 -18.71 17.63
CA ALA A 254 -1.78 -17.33 18.02
C ALA A 254 -2.14 -16.46 16.79
N LEU A 255 -1.45 -16.64 15.67
CA LEU A 255 -1.74 -15.94 14.42
C LEU A 255 -3.13 -16.27 13.86
N VAL A 256 -3.54 -17.54 13.89
CA VAL A 256 -4.88 -17.96 13.45
C VAL A 256 -5.94 -17.25 14.31
N GLN A 257 -5.79 -17.26 15.64
CA GLN A 257 -6.74 -16.60 16.53
C GLN A 257 -6.82 -15.09 16.28
N LEU A 258 -5.67 -14.42 16.18
CA LEU A 258 -5.61 -12.98 15.93
C LEU A 258 -6.25 -12.61 14.57
N THR A 259 -5.98 -13.40 13.54
CA THR A 259 -6.51 -13.17 12.19
C THR A 259 -8.02 -13.41 12.13
N LEU A 260 -8.53 -14.44 12.79
CA LEU A 260 -9.97 -14.72 12.85
C LEU A 260 -10.72 -13.61 13.60
N ALA A 261 -10.19 -13.17 14.74
CA ALA A 261 -10.80 -12.14 15.56
C ALA A 261 -10.78 -10.74 14.90
N HIS A 262 -9.77 -10.44 14.09
CA HIS A 262 -9.53 -9.08 13.60
C HIS A 262 -9.33 -8.98 12.08
N TRP A 263 -9.88 -9.88 11.26
CA TRP A 263 -9.66 -9.89 9.79
C TRP A 263 -9.80 -8.52 9.11
N ASP A 264 -10.78 -7.70 9.53
CA ASP A 264 -11.02 -6.36 8.97
C ASP A 264 -9.88 -5.36 9.22
N ARG A 265 -9.00 -5.64 10.19
CA ARG A 265 -7.84 -4.81 10.57
C ARG A 265 -6.52 -5.57 10.55
N PHE A 266 -6.52 -6.90 10.55
CA PHE A 266 -5.35 -7.78 10.61
C PHE A 266 -5.56 -8.93 9.63
N ALA A 267 -5.32 -8.65 8.35
CA ALA A 267 -5.56 -9.55 7.24
C ALA A 267 -4.27 -10.34 6.90
N LEU A 268 -4.01 -11.38 7.69
CA LEU A 268 -2.88 -12.27 7.46
C LEU A 268 -3.30 -13.52 6.70
N ARG A 269 -2.49 -13.91 5.71
CA ARG A 269 -2.75 -15.08 4.87
C ARG A 269 -1.66 -16.13 5.03
N PHE A 270 -2.11 -17.37 5.10
CA PHE A 270 -1.24 -18.51 5.36
C PHE A 270 -0.74 -19.14 4.05
N SER A 271 0.58 -19.19 3.91
CA SER A 271 1.24 -19.50 2.64
C SER A 271 1.27 -21.00 2.39
N ASN A 272 0.72 -21.43 1.25
CA ASN A 272 0.50 -22.82 0.88
C ASN A 272 -0.29 -23.62 1.94
N ALA A 273 -1.12 -22.94 2.72
CA ALA A 273 -1.98 -23.62 3.68
C ALA A 273 -3.06 -24.45 2.96
N PRO A 274 -3.42 -25.62 3.49
CA PRO A 274 -4.41 -26.51 2.89
C PRO A 274 -5.86 -26.03 3.17
N VAL A 275 -6.12 -24.75 2.93
CA VAL A 275 -7.43 -24.09 3.13
C VAL A 275 -7.71 -23.14 1.98
N ASP A 276 -8.94 -23.09 1.49
CA ASP A 276 -9.30 -22.39 0.25
C ASP A 276 -9.61 -20.89 0.46
N GLU A 277 -9.66 -20.47 1.74
CA GLU A 277 -9.83 -19.08 2.14
C GLU A 277 -8.63 -18.54 2.91
N CYS A 278 -8.44 -17.22 2.83
CA CYS A 278 -7.43 -16.46 3.55
C CYS A 278 -6.03 -17.09 3.47
N SER A 279 -5.73 -17.72 2.34
CA SER A 279 -4.47 -18.42 2.08
C SER A 279 -3.82 -17.93 0.79
N THR A 280 -2.62 -18.42 0.54
CA THR A 280 -1.94 -18.24 -0.73
C THR A 280 -1.44 -19.57 -1.25
N VAL A 281 -1.19 -19.64 -2.56
CA VAL A 281 -0.52 -20.76 -3.21
C VAL A 281 0.55 -20.21 -4.12
N THR A 282 1.71 -20.87 -4.17
CA THR A 282 2.75 -20.51 -5.14
C THR A 282 2.65 -21.44 -6.34
N VAL A 283 2.71 -20.86 -7.53
CA VAL A 283 2.70 -21.56 -8.82
C VAL A 283 3.88 -21.08 -9.66
N GLU A 284 4.41 -21.92 -10.53
CA GLU A 284 5.53 -21.58 -11.41
C GLU A 284 5.03 -20.91 -12.70
N HIS A 285 3.82 -21.27 -13.14
CA HIS A 285 3.24 -20.77 -14.37
C HIS A 285 1.76 -20.38 -14.20
N PRO A 286 1.25 -19.32 -14.88
CA PRO A 286 -0.16 -18.93 -14.81
C PRO A 286 -1.18 -20.03 -15.11
N ARG A 287 -0.78 -21.05 -15.89
CA ARG A 287 -1.63 -22.23 -16.20
C ARG A 287 -1.80 -23.21 -15.04
N GLN A 288 -0.97 -23.11 -14.01
CA GLN A 288 -1.04 -23.97 -12.81
C GLN A 288 -1.92 -23.36 -11.72
N VAL A 289 -2.51 -22.19 -11.94
CA VAL A 289 -3.36 -21.50 -10.97
C VAL A 289 -4.61 -22.36 -10.69
N PRO A 290 -4.83 -22.78 -9.43
CA PRO A 290 -6.03 -23.52 -9.06
C PRO A 290 -7.31 -22.74 -9.35
N ALA A 291 -8.41 -23.42 -9.66
CA ALA A 291 -9.69 -22.80 -10.03
C ALA A 291 -10.28 -21.90 -8.91
N ASP A 292 -10.03 -22.25 -7.65
CA ASP A 292 -10.45 -21.50 -6.48
C ASP A 292 -9.56 -20.26 -6.22
N ALA A 293 -8.37 -20.20 -6.81
CA ALA A 293 -7.40 -19.14 -6.60
C ALA A 293 -7.47 -18.01 -7.62
N VAL A 294 -7.11 -16.80 -7.18
CA VAL A 294 -6.92 -15.64 -8.07
C VAL A 294 -5.42 -15.37 -8.23
N LEU A 295 -4.92 -15.40 -9.46
CA LEU A 295 -3.54 -15.01 -9.75
C LEU A 295 -3.32 -13.54 -9.42
N CYS A 296 -2.23 -13.25 -8.70
CA CYS A 296 -1.87 -11.89 -8.26
C CYS A 296 -1.87 -10.91 -9.45
N PRO A 297 -2.80 -9.93 -9.50
CA PRO A 297 -2.89 -9.01 -10.64
C PRO A 297 -1.65 -8.14 -10.82
N GLN A 298 -0.88 -7.92 -9.73
CA GLN A 298 0.35 -7.13 -9.76
C GLN A 298 1.45 -7.86 -10.53
N GLN A 299 1.64 -9.16 -10.28
CA GLN A 299 2.67 -9.96 -10.95
C GLN A 299 2.43 -10.10 -12.45
N THR A 300 1.18 -9.98 -12.90
CA THR A 300 0.79 -10.04 -14.32
C THR A 300 0.58 -8.66 -14.95
N GLY A 301 0.97 -7.56 -14.29
CA GLY A 301 0.84 -6.20 -14.82
C GLY A 301 -0.60 -5.66 -14.94
N LYS A 302 -1.62 -6.35 -14.40
CA LYS A 302 -3.03 -5.91 -14.43
C LYS A 302 -3.31 -4.78 -13.43
N THR A 303 -2.40 -4.53 -12.50
CA THR A 303 -2.44 -3.43 -11.54
C THR A 303 -1.01 -3.02 -11.19
N GLU A 304 -0.81 -1.76 -10.83
CA GLU A 304 0.53 -1.22 -10.57
C GLU A 304 1.16 -1.83 -9.31
N SER A 305 0.38 -2.00 -8.25
CA SER A 305 0.86 -2.34 -6.92
C SER A 305 -0.22 -3.01 -6.07
N CYS A 306 0.16 -3.57 -4.92
CA CYS A 306 -0.77 -4.06 -3.91
C CYS A 306 -1.77 -2.97 -3.48
N SER A 307 -1.32 -1.73 -3.30
CA SER A 307 -2.17 -0.62 -2.87
C SER A 307 -3.23 -0.21 -3.90
N THR A 308 -3.03 -0.55 -5.18
CA THR A 308 -4.01 -0.29 -6.25
C THR A 308 -4.98 -1.45 -6.48
N CYS A 309 -4.66 -2.66 -6.00
CA CYS A 309 -5.49 -3.85 -6.16
C CYS A 309 -6.30 -4.19 -4.89
N ALA A 310 -5.67 -4.07 -3.72
CA ALA A 310 -6.22 -4.37 -2.40
C ALA A 310 -6.74 -5.81 -2.16
N LEU A 311 -6.51 -6.73 -3.10
CA LEU A 311 -7.10 -8.06 -3.10
C LEU A 311 -6.71 -8.89 -1.87
N CYS A 312 -5.48 -8.72 -1.38
CA CYS A 312 -4.93 -9.54 -0.29
C CYS A 312 -5.61 -9.32 1.06
N TRP A 313 -6.32 -8.21 1.28
CA TRP A 313 -7.05 -7.95 2.53
C TRP A 313 -8.55 -7.73 2.33
N GLN A 314 -9.02 -7.61 1.09
CA GLN A 314 -10.44 -7.38 0.81
C GLN A 314 -11.19 -8.62 0.36
N SER A 315 -10.48 -9.58 -0.23
CA SER A 315 -11.05 -10.87 -0.59
C SER A 315 -10.65 -11.91 0.45
N ARG A 316 -11.49 -12.91 0.65
CA ARG A 316 -11.13 -14.15 1.34
C ARG A 316 -10.62 -15.23 0.39
N ARG A 317 -10.82 -15.10 -0.93
CA ARG A 317 -10.35 -16.11 -1.90
C ARG A 317 -8.83 -16.33 -1.80
N ARG A 318 -8.38 -17.56 -2.02
CA ARG A 318 -6.96 -17.92 -2.15
C ARG A 318 -6.28 -17.08 -3.24
N ILE A 319 -5.07 -16.60 -2.97
CA ILE A 319 -4.28 -15.83 -3.94
C ILE A 319 -3.12 -16.67 -4.44
N ALA A 320 -3.02 -16.82 -5.76
CA ALA A 320 -1.88 -17.48 -6.38
C ALA A 320 -0.77 -16.45 -6.66
N PHE A 321 0.46 -16.80 -6.28
CA PHE A 321 1.67 -16.04 -6.61
C PHE A 321 2.55 -16.81 -7.55
N LEU A 322 3.10 -16.13 -8.55
CA LEU A 322 4.20 -16.67 -9.36
C LEU A 322 5.44 -16.80 -8.48
N GLN A 323 6.14 -17.92 -8.59
CA GLN A 323 7.46 -18.12 -8.00
C GLN A 323 8.43 -17.07 -8.56
N HIS A 324 9.32 -16.62 -7.70
CA HIS A 324 10.29 -15.56 -7.98
C HIS A 324 11.70 -16.09 -7.80
#